data_AF-A0A6H1ZXC0-F1
#
_entry.id   AF-A0A6H1ZXC0-F1
#
_cell.length_a   1.000
_cell.length_b   1.000
_cell.length_c   1.000
_cell.angle_alpha   90.00
_cell.angle_beta   90.00
_cell.angle_gamma   90.00
#
_symmetry.space_group_name_H-M   'P 1'
#
loop_
_entity.id
_entity.type
_entity.pdbx_description
1 polymer ?
#
loop_
_entity_poly.entity_id
_entity_poly.type
_entity_poly.pdbx_seq_one_letter_code
_entity_poly.pdbx_strand_id
1 'polypeptide(L)'
;MPQRLFIDNWTSFLEAPASTEALTLTVGTEAAARLTGLVDGNYYPLTLSRIETVEGQLRETAWEVVHVTASASGVLDVLRAQEGTTALEWLEGDMASVRLTAAALSDIYARLAAVEAAIPAPPLVTEFSLSVGVKASIYSSFGFDGGTDYPGSTCTPSVLAFGGEIGDVAVNAVFVQPSGGAEPYSLYLKLAHEFTAAQLASIAAQGADTFTGAGAAFFEAASGESTWEWDLASHDWADGVTRTIDLTFDL
;
A
#
# COMPACT_ATOMS: atom_id res chain seq x y z
N MET A 1 13.99 -14.56 20.38
CA MET A 1 14.73 -13.29 20.17
C MET A 1 14.21 -12.32 21.22
N PRO A 2 15.10 -11.57 21.91
CA PRO A 2 14.70 -10.51 22.85
C PRO A 2 13.67 -9.56 22.23
N GLN A 3 12.63 -9.19 22.97
CA GLN A 3 11.63 -8.21 22.53
C GLN A 3 11.53 -7.02 23.47
N ARG A 4 11.38 -5.83 22.88
CA ARG A 4 10.96 -4.62 23.59
C ARG A 4 9.50 -4.77 24.02
N LEU A 5 9.23 -4.57 25.31
CA LEU A 5 7.89 -4.56 25.89
C LEU A 5 7.38 -3.13 26.04
N PHE A 6 6.05 -2.99 26.03
CA PHE A 6 5.35 -1.71 26.15
C PHE A 6 4.33 -1.77 27.28
N ILE A 7 4.15 -0.66 27.98
CA ILE A 7 3.18 -0.51 29.06
C ILE A 7 2.74 0.95 29.14
N ASP A 8 1.43 1.16 29.33
CA ASP A 8 0.87 2.49 29.41
C ASP A 8 1.14 3.12 30.77
N ASN A 9 1.56 4.40 30.74
CA ASN A 9 1.63 5.29 31.89
C ASN A 9 2.39 4.68 33.09
N TRP A 10 3.50 3.98 32.83
CA TRP A 10 4.36 3.48 33.89
C TRP A 10 5.41 4.53 34.29
N THR A 11 5.38 4.91 35.56
CA THR A 11 6.32 5.83 36.19
C THR A 11 6.56 5.38 37.63
N SER A 12 7.78 5.55 38.12
CA SER A 12 8.18 5.38 39.52
C SER A 12 9.32 6.35 39.85
N PHE A 13 9.72 6.39 41.11
CA PHE A 13 10.92 7.08 41.58
C PHE A 13 11.92 6.06 42.12
N LEU A 14 13.20 6.38 42.05
CA LEU A 14 14.26 5.56 42.64
C LEU A 14 14.19 5.64 44.16
N GLU A 15 14.20 4.50 44.84
CA GLU A 15 14.21 4.41 46.31
C GLU A 15 15.63 4.28 46.89
N ALA A 16 16.65 4.29 46.02
CA ALA A 16 18.06 4.31 46.40
C ALA A 16 18.90 4.96 45.28
N PRO A 17 20.05 5.57 45.61
CA PRO A 17 20.97 6.07 44.60
C PRO A 17 21.58 4.92 43.78
N ALA A 18 21.93 5.20 42.53
CA ALA A 18 22.56 4.25 41.61
C ALA A 18 23.80 4.87 40.95
N SER A 19 24.95 4.22 41.08
CA SER A 19 26.19 4.64 40.40
C SER A 19 26.10 4.40 38.89
N THR A 20 27.07 4.89 38.12
CA THR A 20 27.16 4.65 36.66
C THR A 20 27.30 3.18 36.28
N GLU A 21 27.84 2.35 37.18
CA GLU A 21 28.05 0.91 36.98
C GLU A 21 26.95 0.04 37.59
N ALA A 22 25.97 0.64 38.27
CA ALA A 22 24.91 -0.11 38.93
C ALA A 22 24.10 -0.93 37.92
N LEU A 23 24.05 -2.25 38.14
CA LEU A 23 23.29 -3.22 37.35
C LEU A 23 21.87 -3.43 37.88
N THR A 24 21.53 -2.78 39.00
CA THR A 24 20.23 -2.86 39.62
C THR A 24 19.73 -1.46 39.97
N LEU A 25 18.42 -1.23 39.82
CA LEU A 25 17.73 -0.03 40.29
C LEU A 25 16.66 -0.43 41.30
N THR A 26 16.53 0.31 42.40
CA THR A 26 15.49 0.09 43.40
C THR A 26 14.35 1.07 43.18
N VAL A 27 13.12 0.57 43.07
CA VAL A 27 11.87 1.33 42.93
C VAL A 27 10.79 0.71 43.83
N GLY A 28 9.66 1.40 43.98
CA GLY A 28 8.53 0.88 44.74
C GLY A 28 8.06 -0.50 44.25
N THR A 29 7.84 -1.41 45.20
CA THR A 29 7.47 -2.81 44.94
C THR A 29 6.22 -2.95 44.06
N GLU A 30 5.20 -2.13 44.28
CA GLU A 30 3.97 -2.13 43.47
C GLU A 30 4.22 -1.68 42.03
N ALA A 31 5.11 -0.70 41.81
CA ALA A 31 5.48 -0.26 40.46
C ALA A 31 6.28 -1.35 39.74
N ALA A 32 7.26 -1.97 40.42
CA ALA A 32 8.05 -3.07 39.88
C ALA A 32 7.18 -4.28 39.48
N ALA A 33 6.14 -4.60 40.27
CA ALA A 33 5.22 -5.70 40.00
C ALA A 33 4.39 -5.52 38.71
N ARG A 34 4.25 -4.29 38.21
CA ARG A 34 3.55 -4.01 36.93
C ARG A 34 4.41 -4.32 35.71
N LEU A 35 5.72 -4.47 35.85
CA LEU A 35 6.63 -4.82 34.75
C LEU A 35 6.64 -6.33 34.52
N THR A 36 5.57 -6.84 33.91
CA THR A 36 5.38 -8.27 33.62
C THR A 36 5.97 -8.69 32.27
N GLY A 37 6.30 -9.96 32.09
CA GLY A 37 6.72 -10.50 30.78
C GLY A 37 8.22 -10.40 30.47
N LEU A 38 9.03 -10.05 31.48
CA LEU A 38 10.50 -10.05 31.45
C LEU A 38 11.07 -11.48 31.45
N VAL A 39 10.80 -12.21 30.36
CA VAL A 39 11.29 -13.57 30.09
C VAL A 39 12.00 -13.59 28.73
N ASP A 40 12.83 -14.61 28.48
CA ASP A 40 13.47 -14.83 27.16
C ASP A 40 14.29 -13.64 26.62
N GLY A 41 14.83 -12.81 27.53
CA GLY A 41 15.61 -11.61 27.21
C GLY A 41 14.75 -10.39 26.84
N ASN A 42 13.43 -10.47 27.00
CA ASN A 42 12.55 -9.31 26.85
C ASN A 42 12.90 -8.21 27.84
N TYR A 43 12.61 -6.96 27.46
CA TYR A 43 12.99 -5.82 28.26
C TYR A 43 12.01 -4.65 28.15
N TYR A 44 11.94 -3.85 29.20
CA TYR A 44 11.30 -2.52 29.16
C TYR A 44 12.37 -1.43 29.05
N PRO A 45 12.29 -0.54 28.05
CA PRO A 45 13.11 0.66 28.01
C PRO A 45 12.55 1.69 29.00
N LEU A 46 13.32 2.00 30.04
CA LEU A 46 13.00 3.09 30.97
C LEU A 46 13.86 4.31 30.63
N THR A 47 13.24 5.48 30.64
CA THR A 47 13.94 6.76 30.73
C THR A 47 14.06 7.15 32.19
N LEU A 48 15.29 7.20 32.68
CA LEU A 48 15.65 7.85 33.93
C LEU A 48 15.78 9.35 33.65
N SER A 49 15.24 10.17 34.55
CA SER A 49 15.27 11.62 34.40
C SER A 49 15.40 12.32 35.75
N ARG A 50 16.31 13.28 35.83
CA ARG A 50 16.50 14.12 37.01
C ARG A 50 15.63 15.35 36.86
N ILE A 51 14.81 15.62 37.88
CA ILE A 51 13.96 16.82 37.93
C ILE A 51 14.55 17.78 38.95
N GLU A 52 14.95 18.96 38.48
CA GLU A 52 15.52 20.02 39.32
C GLU A 52 14.76 21.33 39.14
N THR A 53 14.85 22.20 40.14
CA THR A 53 14.33 23.57 40.01
C THR A 53 15.36 24.43 39.29
N VAL A 54 15.04 24.83 38.06
CA VAL A 54 15.84 25.73 37.24
C VAL A 54 15.01 26.99 36.98
N GLU A 55 15.51 28.15 37.41
CA GLU A 55 14.81 29.44 37.29
C GLU A 55 13.40 29.43 37.91
N GLY A 56 13.24 28.72 39.04
CA GLY A 56 11.96 28.61 39.74
C GLY A 56 10.94 27.66 39.11
N GLN A 57 11.35 26.88 38.10
CA GLN A 57 10.49 25.88 37.44
C GLN A 57 11.13 24.49 37.52
N LEU A 58 10.30 23.46 37.72
CA LEU A 58 10.76 22.07 37.65
C LEU A 58 11.03 21.70 36.19
N ARG A 59 12.26 21.26 35.91
CA ARG A 59 12.70 20.84 34.57
C ARG A 59 13.48 19.54 34.68
N GLU A 60 13.34 18.71 33.65
CA GLU A 60 14.25 17.60 33.45
C GLU A 60 15.61 18.16 33.02
N THR A 61 16.69 17.81 33.73
CA THR A 61 18.05 18.32 33.49
C THR A 61 19.05 17.25 33.06
N ALA A 62 18.70 15.98 33.23
CA ALA A 62 19.50 14.83 32.80
C ALA A 62 18.60 13.67 32.38
N TRP A 63 19.09 12.85 31.44
CA TRP A 63 18.38 11.69 30.91
C TRP A 63 19.34 10.51 30.65
N GLU A 64 18.87 9.30 30.96
CA GLU A 64 19.48 8.04 30.51
C GLU A 64 18.37 7.07 30.12
N VAL A 65 18.59 6.28 29.06
CA VAL A 65 17.72 5.15 28.74
C VAL A 65 18.39 3.88 29.26
N VAL A 66 17.64 3.06 30.00
CA VAL A 66 18.08 1.75 30.49
C VAL A 66 17.13 0.67 30.02
N HIS A 67 17.61 -0.55 29.85
CA HIS A 67 16.75 -1.70 29.58
C HIS A 67 16.58 -2.51 30.85
N VAL A 68 15.37 -2.59 31.37
CA VAL A 68 15.03 -3.49 32.48
C VAL A 68 14.83 -4.89 31.93
N THR A 69 15.59 -5.86 32.41
CA THR A 69 15.58 -7.25 31.93
C THR A 69 15.01 -8.23 32.94
N ALA A 70 14.94 -7.87 34.22
CA ALA A 70 14.22 -8.60 35.25
C ALA A 70 13.70 -7.64 36.33
N SER A 71 12.70 -8.09 37.09
CA SER A 71 12.09 -7.33 38.18
C SER A 71 11.69 -8.29 39.29
N ALA A 72 12.14 -8.01 40.52
CA ALA A 72 11.77 -8.79 41.70
C ALA A 72 11.72 -7.89 42.94
N SER A 73 10.55 -7.83 43.60
CA SER A 73 10.39 -7.17 44.90
C SER A 73 10.95 -5.74 44.97
N GLY A 74 10.72 -4.92 43.94
CA GLY A 74 11.21 -3.53 43.88
C GLY A 74 12.64 -3.37 43.34
N VAL A 75 13.35 -4.45 43.06
CA VAL A 75 14.67 -4.42 42.42
C VAL A 75 14.54 -4.76 40.95
N LEU A 76 15.01 -3.85 40.10
CA LEU A 76 15.03 -4.00 38.65
C LEU A 76 16.46 -4.32 38.20
N ASP A 77 16.65 -5.43 37.50
CA ASP A 77 17.92 -5.70 36.82
C ASP A 77 17.95 -4.90 35.52
N VAL A 78 19.04 -4.17 35.29
CA VAL A 78 19.14 -3.22 34.18
C VAL A 78 20.42 -3.35 33.37
N LEU A 79 20.29 -3.07 32.08
CA LEU A 79 21.40 -2.68 31.21
C LEU A 79 21.41 -1.15 31.09
N ARG A 80 22.54 -0.54 31.43
CA ARG A 80 22.74 0.92 31.47
C ARG A 80 23.11 1.49 30.11
N ALA A 81 23.03 2.80 29.94
CA ALA A 81 23.51 3.51 28.74
C ALA A 81 22.97 2.95 27.41
N GLN A 82 21.65 2.72 27.33
CA GLN A 82 21.01 2.16 26.15
C GLN A 82 20.63 3.24 25.15
N GLU A 83 20.37 2.81 23.91
CA GLU A 83 19.90 3.68 22.83
C GLU A 83 20.80 4.90 22.57
N GLY A 84 22.12 4.74 22.80
CA GLY A 84 23.12 5.79 22.61
C GLY A 84 23.19 6.82 23.73
N THR A 85 22.49 6.62 24.84
CA THR A 85 22.63 7.46 26.04
C THR A 85 23.88 7.10 26.84
N THR A 86 24.32 8.00 27.72
CA THR A 86 25.47 7.79 28.61
C THR A 86 24.99 7.42 30.00
N ALA A 87 25.66 6.47 30.66
CA ALA A 87 25.36 6.13 32.05
C ALA A 87 25.67 7.30 32.99
N LEU A 88 24.71 7.67 33.85
CA LEU A 88 24.86 8.74 34.84
C LEU A 88 24.74 8.20 36.27
N GLU A 89 25.19 9.01 37.24
CA GLU A 89 24.85 8.78 38.63
C GLU A 89 23.43 9.29 38.90
N TRP A 90 22.61 8.44 39.49
CA TRP A 90 21.23 8.72 39.86
C TRP A 90 21.08 8.78 41.37
N LEU A 91 20.24 9.70 41.83
CA LEU A 91 19.94 9.92 43.22
C LEU A 91 18.63 9.23 43.59
N GLU A 92 18.46 8.94 44.87
CA GLU A 92 17.14 8.62 45.41
C GLU A 92 16.17 9.77 45.10
N GLY A 93 14.96 9.44 44.65
CA GLY A 93 13.94 10.39 44.22
C GLY A 93 14.04 10.80 42.75
N ASP A 94 15.10 10.45 42.00
CA ASP A 94 15.11 10.63 40.56
C ASP A 94 14.03 9.76 39.90
N MET A 95 13.43 10.24 38.80
CA MET A 95 12.27 9.61 38.19
C MET A 95 12.69 8.54 37.18
N ALA A 96 11.96 7.42 37.16
CA ALA A 96 12.06 6.37 36.16
C ALA A 96 10.70 6.20 35.46
N SER A 97 10.67 6.20 34.14
CA SER A 97 9.40 6.12 33.38
C SER A 97 9.55 5.35 32.09
N VAL A 98 8.51 4.61 31.69
CA VAL A 98 8.45 4.01 30.35
C VAL A 98 8.00 5.10 29.39
N ARG A 99 8.85 5.44 28.42
CA ARG A 99 8.56 6.44 27.37
C ARG A 99 8.73 5.82 26.00
N LEU A 100 7.99 6.34 25.02
CA LEU A 100 8.27 6.04 23.62
C LEU A 100 9.61 6.67 23.24
N THR A 101 10.53 5.87 22.73
CA THR A 101 11.88 6.34 22.33
C THR A 101 12.04 6.38 20.82
N ALA A 102 13.05 7.12 20.35
CA ALA A 102 13.37 7.19 18.92
C ALA A 102 13.77 5.81 18.35
N ALA A 103 14.47 4.98 19.14
CA ALA A 103 14.80 3.62 18.73
C ALA A 103 13.54 2.76 18.55
N ALA A 104 12.53 2.91 19.42
CA ALA A 104 11.26 2.21 19.27
C ALA A 104 10.59 2.49 17.93
N LEU A 105 10.51 3.77 17.54
CA LEU A 105 9.92 4.19 16.27
C LEU A 105 10.78 3.73 15.09
N SER A 106 12.11 3.80 15.20
CA SER A 106 13.03 3.35 14.16
C SER A 106 12.86 1.85 13.88
N ASP A 107 12.73 1.03 14.92
CA ASP A 107 12.48 -0.41 14.79
C ASP A 107 11.13 -0.69 14.09
N ILE A 108 10.09 0.08 14.40
CA ILE A 108 8.77 -0.03 13.75
C ILE A 108 8.88 0.33 12.26
N TYR A 109 9.52 1.44 11.92
CA TYR A 109 9.68 1.86 10.52
C TYR A 109 10.51 0.86 9.72
N ALA A 110 11.58 0.30 10.30
CA ALA A 110 12.38 -0.73 9.64
C ALA A 110 11.56 -2.00 9.34
N ARG A 111 10.73 -2.44 10.29
CA ARG A 111 9.84 -3.59 10.09
C ARG A 111 8.73 -3.30 9.07
N LEU A 112 8.18 -2.09 9.09
CA LEU A 112 7.17 -1.68 8.12
C LEU A 112 7.75 -1.69 6.70
N ALA A 113 8.92 -1.08 6.49
CA ALA A 113 9.60 -1.08 5.20
C ALA A 113 9.89 -2.51 4.71
N ALA A 114 10.26 -3.43 5.61
CA ALA A 114 10.45 -4.84 5.27
C ALA A 114 9.15 -5.54 4.86
N VAL A 115 8.03 -5.22 5.52
CA VAL A 115 6.70 -5.74 5.13
C VAL A 115 6.29 -5.18 3.77
N GLU A 116 6.45 -3.89 3.55
CA GLU A 116 6.14 -3.23 2.27
C GLU A 116 6.97 -3.80 1.12
N ALA A 117 8.28 -4.00 1.33
CA ALA A 117 9.16 -4.62 0.34
C ALA A 117 8.85 -6.10 0.08
N ALA A 118 8.19 -6.79 1.02
CA ALA A 118 7.79 -8.18 0.88
C ALA A 118 6.43 -8.37 0.19
N ILE A 119 5.64 -7.30 0.01
CA ILE A 119 4.41 -7.36 -0.77
C ILE A 119 4.80 -7.48 -2.24
N PRO A 120 4.53 -8.62 -2.91
CA PRO A 120 4.83 -8.75 -4.33
C PRO A 120 3.94 -7.80 -5.13
N ALA A 121 4.47 -7.25 -6.22
CA ALA A 121 3.65 -6.53 -7.19
C ALA A 121 2.50 -7.44 -7.67
N PRO A 122 1.28 -6.89 -7.92
CA PRO A 122 0.20 -7.68 -8.49
C PRO A 122 0.69 -8.31 -9.80
N PRO A 123 0.41 -9.61 -10.04
CA PRO A 123 0.86 -10.27 -11.25
C PRO A 123 0.30 -9.55 -12.48
N LEU A 124 1.08 -9.51 -13.54
CA LEU A 124 0.63 -9.00 -14.82
C LEU A 124 -0.48 -9.93 -15.36
N VAL A 125 -1.64 -9.35 -15.67
CA VAL A 125 -2.78 -10.02 -16.29
C VAL A 125 -2.80 -9.62 -17.76
N THR A 126 -2.75 -10.62 -18.63
CA THR A 126 -2.73 -10.43 -20.08
C THR A 126 -4.00 -10.89 -20.77
N GLU A 127 -4.92 -11.52 -20.05
CA GLU A 127 -6.17 -12.06 -20.59
C GLU A 127 -7.38 -11.40 -19.92
N PHE A 128 -8.30 -10.89 -20.73
CA PHE A 128 -9.52 -10.21 -20.25
C PHE A 128 -10.73 -10.64 -21.04
N SER A 129 -11.90 -10.70 -20.39
CA SER A 129 -13.19 -10.93 -21.05
C SER A 129 -14.09 -9.74 -20.78
N LEU A 130 -14.66 -9.15 -21.84
CA LEU A 130 -15.58 -8.03 -21.77
C LEU A 130 -16.91 -8.39 -22.41
N SER A 131 -18.01 -7.94 -21.82
CA SER A 131 -19.34 -7.95 -22.44
C SER A 131 -19.57 -6.61 -23.13
N VAL A 132 -19.71 -6.58 -24.44
CA VAL A 132 -19.76 -5.37 -25.29
C VAL A 132 -21.07 -5.31 -26.08
N GLY A 133 -21.79 -4.20 -26.02
CA GLY A 133 -23.02 -4.03 -26.79
C GLY A 133 -22.83 -3.68 -28.26
N VAL A 134 -23.85 -4.01 -29.05
CA VAL A 134 -24.00 -3.72 -30.46
C VAL A 134 -24.90 -2.50 -30.65
N LYS A 135 -24.51 -1.59 -31.54
CA LYS A 135 -25.23 -0.35 -31.86
C LYS A 135 -25.45 -0.18 -33.36
N ALA A 136 -26.69 0.15 -33.74
CA ALA A 136 -27.11 0.33 -35.14
C ALA A 136 -26.53 1.57 -35.86
N SER A 137 -26.00 2.56 -35.11
CA SER A 137 -25.29 3.73 -35.65
C SER A 137 -24.66 4.54 -34.51
N ILE A 138 -23.51 5.18 -34.76
CA ILE A 138 -22.85 6.12 -33.84
C ILE A 138 -22.55 7.50 -34.46
N TYR A 139 -23.03 7.77 -35.69
CA TYR A 139 -22.50 8.86 -36.52
C TYR A 139 -22.86 10.30 -36.10
N SER A 140 -23.66 10.56 -35.06
CA SER A 140 -24.05 11.95 -34.75
C SER A 140 -23.05 12.75 -33.92
N SER A 141 -21.94 12.18 -33.44
CA SER A 141 -20.86 12.97 -32.83
C SER A 141 -19.54 12.19 -32.71
N PHE A 142 -18.71 12.22 -33.75
CA PHE A 142 -17.26 11.96 -33.63
C PHE A 142 -16.55 13.15 -32.94
N GLY A 143 -17.07 13.56 -31.79
CA GLY A 143 -16.36 14.44 -30.88
C GLY A 143 -15.47 13.56 -30.02
N PHE A 144 -14.18 13.44 -30.38
CA PHE A 144 -13.13 12.99 -29.47
C PHE A 144 -12.87 14.02 -28.35
N ASP A 145 -13.93 14.69 -27.87
CA ASP A 145 -13.80 15.58 -26.74
C ASP A 145 -13.52 14.70 -25.53
N GLY A 146 -12.46 15.02 -24.78
CA GLY A 146 -11.92 14.28 -23.64
C GLY A 146 -12.86 14.15 -22.42
N GLY A 147 -14.14 13.91 -22.65
CA GLY A 147 -15.11 13.34 -21.72
C GLY A 147 -15.13 11.82 -21.84
N THR A 148 -15.35 11.16 -20.71
CA THR A 148 -15.07 9.75 -20.42
C THR A 148 -15.96 8.71 -21.14
N ASP A 149 -16.89 9.10 -22.01
CA ASP A 149 -17.91 8.20 -22.51
C ASP A 149 -18.07 8.31 -24.04
N TYR A 150 -17.85 7.21 -24.75
CA TYR A 150 -18.49 7.03 -26.07
C TYR A 150 -20.00 6.98 -25.81
N PRO A 151 -20.83 7.90 -26.34
CA PRO A 151 -22.27 7.80 -26.21
C PRO A 151 -22.75 6.53 -26.94
N GLY A 152 -22.88 5.43 -26.19
CA GLY A 152 -23.24 4.10 -26.70
C GLY A 152 -22.29 2.96 -26.35
N SER A 153 -21.08 3.23 -25.80
CA SER A 153 -20.22 2.17 -25.25
C SER A 153 -20.93 1.48 -24.09
N THR A 154 -20.92 0.15 -24.12
CA THR A 154 -21.62 -0.69 -23.14
C THR A 154 -20.73 -1.87 -22.76
N CYS A 155 -19.42 -1.63 -22.66
CA CYS A 155 -18.50 -2.67 -22.22
C CYS A 155 -18.57 -2.85 -20.69
N THR A 156 -18.63 -4.11 -20.25
CA THR A 156 -18.51 -4.48 -18.83
C THR A 156 -17.50 -5.62 -18.71
N PRO A 157 -16.45 -5.48 -17.89
CA PRO A 157 -16.14 -4.32 -17.04
C PRO A 157 -15.71 -3.08 -17.84
N SER A 158 -15.79 -1.90 -17.22
CA SER A 158 -15.28 -0.63 -17.77
C SER A 158 -13.84 -0.31 -17.32
N VAL A 159 -13.23 -1.22 -16.54
CA VAL A 159 -11.84 -1.16 -16.10
C VAL A 159 -11.22 -2.56 -16.18
N LEU A 160 -10.01 -2.65 -16.73
CA LEU A 160 -9.19 -3.86 -16.78
C LEU A 160 -8.03 -3.73 -15.81
N ALA A 161 -7.90 -4.67 -14.87
CA ALA A 161 -6.81 -4.70 -13.90
C ALA A 161 -5.63 -5.49 -14.49
N PHE A 162 -4.71 -4.78 -15.15
CA PHE A 162 -3.50 -5.39 -15.71
C PHE A 162 -2.49 -5.79 -14.64
N GLY A 163 -2.52 -5.17 -13.46
CA GLY A 163 -1.48 -5.39 -12.45
C GLY A 163 -0.12 -4.86 -12.91
N GLY A 164 0.96 -5.31 -12.28
CA GLY A 164 2.31 -4.81 -12.53
C GLY A 164 2.40 -3.28 -12.42
N GLU A 165 3.19 -2.67 -13.30
CA GLU A 165 3.35 -1.21 -13.40
C GLU A 165 2.21 -0.53 -14.20
N ILE A 166 1.42 -1.31 -14.94
CA ILE A 166 0.31 -0.81 -15.78
C ILE A 166 -0.90 -0.45 -14.92
N GLY A 167 -1.22 -1.30 -13.93
CA GLY A 167 -2.31 -1.07 -12.99
C GLY A 167 -3.70 -1.20 -13.61
N ASP A 168 -4.63 -0.36 -13.17
CA ASP A 168 -6.02 -0.35 -13.63
C ASP A 168 -6.19 0.57 -14.84
N VAL A 169 -6.71 0.03 -15.95
CA VAL A 169 -6.89 0.75 -17.21
C VAL A 169 -8.38 0.85 -17.55
N ALA A 170 -8.87 2.07 -17.72
CA ALA A 170 -10.24 2.27 -18.19
C ALA A 170 -10.38 1.76 -19.63
N VAL A 171 -11.45 1.03 -19.91
CA VAL A 171 -11.72 0.44 -21.22
C VAL A 171 -13.09 0.88 -21.73
N ASN A 172 -13.14 1.12 -23.04
CA ASN A 172 -14.36 1.36 -23.79
C ASN A 172 -14.36 0.47 -25.02
N ALA A 173 -15.48 -0.20 -25.29
CA ALA A 173 -15.63 -0.99 -26.50
C ALA A 173 -17.08 -0.98 -27.00
N VAL A 174 -17.25 -1.07 -28.33
CA VAL A 174 -18.57 -1.10 -28.98
C VAL A 174 -18.49 -1.77 -30.34
N PHE A 175 -19.52 -2.55 -30.68
CA PHE A 175 -19.76 -3.01 -32.04
C PHE A 175 -20.69 -2.02 -32.76
N VAL A 176 -20.31 -1.61 -33.96
CA VAL A 176 -21.00 -0.58 -34.74
C VAL A 176 -21.46 -1.15 -36.06
N GLN A 177 -22.73 -0.93 -36.37
CA GLN A 177 -23.29 -1.13 -37.70
C GLN A 177 -23.37 0.21 -38.44
N PRO A 178 -23.03 0.28 -39.74
CA PRO A 178 -23.24 1.50 -40.52
C PRO A 178 -24.73 1.78 -40.72
N SER A 179 -25.09 3.06 -40.70
CA SER A 179 -26.47 3.49 -40.95
C SER A 179 -26.95 3.05 -42.33
N GLY A 180 -28.07 2.32 -42.39
CA GLY A 180 -28.66 1.84 -43.64
C GLY A 180 -28.40 0.36 -43.97
N GLY A 181 -27.77 -0.39 -43.05
CA GLY A 181 -27.58 -1.85 -43.19
C GLY A 181 -26.57 -2.25 -44.28
N ALA A 182 -25.82 -1.29 -44.82
CA ALA A 182 -24.71 -1.56 -45.72
C ALA A 182 -23.45 -1.84 -44.90
N GLU A 183 -22.74 -2.90 -45.25
CA GLU A 183 -21.46 -3.35 -44.66
C GLU A 183 -20.33 -2.32 -44.82
N PRO A 184 -19.25 -2.38 -43.99
CA PRO A 184 -18.93 -3.41 -42.97
C PRO A 184 -19.31 -3.03 -41.51
N TYR A 185 -19.45 -4.03 -40.64
CA TYR A 185 -19.54 -3.78 -39.18
C TYR A 185 -18.14 -3.46 -38.65
N SER A 186 -18.03 -2.61 -37.62
CA SER A 186 -16.74 -2.31 -37.02
C SER A 186 -16.75 -2.61 -35.52
N LEU A 187 -15.62 -3.11 -35.01
CA LEU A 187 -15.37 -3.20 -33.57
C LEU A 187 -14.37 -2.13 -33.16
N TYR A 188 -14.73 -1.33 -32.16
CA TYR A 188 -13.86 -0.34 -31.55
C TYR A 188 -13.46 -0.79 -30.15
N LEU A 189 -12.17 -0.70 -29.85
CA LEU A 189 -11.61 -0.88 -28.52
C LEU A 189 -10.72 0.31 -28.19
N LYS A 190 -10.97 0.97 -27.06
CA LYS A 190 -10.15 2.06 -26.53
C LYS A 190 -9.71 1.73 -25.11
N LEU A 191 -8.43 1.95 -24.84
CA LEU A 191 -7.82 1.80 -23.52
C LEU A 191 -7.19 3.12 -23.09
N ALA A 192 -7.43 3.53 -21.85
CA ALA A 192 -6.84 4.72 -21.24
C ALA A 192 -5.40 4.48 -20.75
N HIS A 193 -4.58 3.89 -21.62
CA HIS A 193 -3.18 3.59 -21.39
C HIS A 193 -2.45 3.49 -22.73
N GLU A 194 -1.16 3.82 -22.74
CA GLU A 194 -0.31 3.80 -23.92
C GLU A 194 0.19 2.37 -24.16
N PHE A 195 -0.44 1.71 -25.12
CA PHE A 195 -0.01 0.45 -25.70
C PHE A 195 0.39 0.67 -27.14
N THR A 196 1.31 -0.12 -27.65
CA THR A 196 1.62 -0.24 -29.07
C THR A 196 0.62 -1.17 -29.76
N ALA A 197 0.46 -1.02 -31.09
CA ALA A 197 -0.41 -1.88 -31.89
C ALA A 197 -0.14 -3.39 -31.72
N ALA A 198 1.11 -3.78 -31.47
CA ALA A 198 1.54 -5.17 -31.35
C ALA A 198 1.27 -5.79 -29.97
N GLN A 199 1.10 -4.97 -28.91
CA GLN A 199 0.87 -5.46 -27.55
C GLN A 199 -0.53 -6.07 -27.37
N LEU A 200 -1.49 -5.75 -28.23
CA LEU A 200 -2.74 -6.52 -28.30
C LEU A 200 -2.54 -7.71 -29.26
N ALA A 201 -2.27 -8.87 -28.69
CA ALA A 201 -1.98 -10.09 -29.46
C ALA A 201 -3.22 -10.58 -30.22
N SER A 202 -4.36 -10.70 -29.52
CA SER A 202 -5.60 -11.16 -30.13
C SER A 202 -6.85 -10.61 -29.47
N ILE A 203 -7.92 -10.60 -30.25
CA ILE A 203 -9.28 -10.33 -29.81
C ILE A 203 -10.22 -11.36 -30.43
N ALA A 204 -10.91 -12.14 -29.61
CA ALA A 204 -11.90 -13.12 -30.06
C ALA A 204 -13.30 -12.62 -29.72
N ALA A 205 -14.11 -12.31 -30.73
CA ALA A 205 -15.47 -11.84 -30.53
C ALA A 205 -16.48 -12.99 -30.65
N GLN A 206 -17.40 -13.10 -29.70
CA GLN A 206 -18.42 -14.14 -29.68
C GLN A 206 -19.29 -14.09 -30.94
N GLY A 207 -19.25 -15.16 -31.74
CA GLY A 207 -20.03 -15.25 -32.97
C GLY A 207 -19.42 -14.49 -34.15
N ALA A 208 -18.14 -14.12 -34.05
CA ALA A 208 -17.30 -13.60 -35.13
C ALA A 208 -15.93 -14.31 -35.13
N ASP A 209 -15.05 -13.88 -36.04
CA ASP A 209 -13.68 -14.38 -36.14
C ASP A 209 -12.79 -13.87 -34.98
N THR A 210 -11.58 -14.44 -34.89
CA THR A 210 -10.51 -13.92 -34.05
C THR A 210 -9.65 -12.96 -34.86
N PHE A 211 -9.42 -11.77 -34.31
CA PHE A 211 -8.59 -10.73 -34.92
C PHE A 211 -7.30 -10.54 -34.11
N THR A 212 -6.33 -9.86 -34.70
CA THR A 212 -5.07 -9.48 -34.04
C THR A 212 -4.99 -7.96 -33.91
N GLY A 213 -4.28 -7.44 -32.90
CA GLY A 213 -4.07 -5.99 -32.77
C GLY A 213 -3.32 -5.41 -33.98
N ALA A 214 -2.35 -6.15 -34.52
CA ALA A 214 -1.63 -5.76 -35.74
C ALA A 214 -2.51 -5.75 -37.01
N GLY A 215 -3.66 -6.43 -36.98
CA GLY A 215 -4.65 -6.42 -38.07
C GLY A 215 -5.67 -5.28 -37.98
N ALA A 216 -5.60 -4.45 -36.93
CA ALA A 216 -6.50 -3.32 -36.73
C ALA A 216 -5.97 -2.04 -37.39
N ALA A 217 -6.86 -1.10 -37.71
CA ALA A 217 -6.48 0.30 -37.74
C ALA A 217 -6.20 0.76 -36.30
N PHE A 218 -5.03 1.36 -36.08
CA PHE A 218 -4.54 1.68 -34.74
C PHE A 218 -4.23 3.18 -34.60
N PHE A 219 -4.67 3.77 -33.49
CA PHE A 219 -4.53 5.18 -33.20
C PHE A 219 -4.05 5.40 -31.76
N GLU A 220 -3.01 6.21 -31.60
CA GLU A 220 -2.55 6.71 -30.29
C GLU A 220 -2.97 8.17 -30.15
N ALA A 221 -3.70 8.47 -29.09
CA ALA A 221 -4.02 9.85 -28.75
C ALA A 221 -2.85 10.49 -28.00
N ALA A 222 -2.65 11.80 -28.16
CA ALA A 222 -1.65 12.56 -27.42
C ALA A 222 -1.87 12.54 -25.89
N SER A 223 -3.07 12.13 -25.44
CA SER A 223 -3.44 11.84 -24.05
C SER A 223 -2.89 10.51 -23.51
N GLY A 224 -2.18 9.71 -24.33
CA GLY A 224 -1.68 8.39 -23.95
C GLY A 224 -2.75 7.30 -23.99
N GLU A 225 -3.76 7.44 -24.86
CA GLU A 225 -4.82 6.43 -25.04
C GLU A 225 -4.59 5.64 -26.34
N SER A 226 -4.79 4.33 -26.29
CA SER A 226 -4.64 3.45 -27.44
C SER A 226 -6.00 2.97 -27.95
N THR A 227 -6.21 3.07 -29.26
CA THR A 227 -7.47 2.68 -29.92
C THR A 227 -7.19 1.72 -31.08
N TRP A 228 -7.97 0.64 -31.13
CA TRP A 228 -8.00 -0.32 -32.24
C TRP A 228 -9.39 -0.34 -32.87
N GLU A 229 -9.40 -0.41 -34.19
CA GLU A 229 -10.60 -0.54 -35.02
C GLU A 229 -10.43 -1.70 -36.00
N TRP A 230 -11.39 -2.64 -35.99
CA TRP A 230 -11.43 -3.74 -36.93
C TRP A 230 -12.67 -3.66 -37.81
N ASP A 231 -12.47 -3.83 -39.11
CA ASP A 231 -13.56 -4.14 -40.03
C ASP A 231 -13.94 -5.61 -39.90
N LEU A 232 -15.18 -5.85 -39.50
CA LEU A 232 -15.78 -7.15 -39.38
C LEU A 232 -16.50 -7.47 -40.70
N ALA A 233 -16.43 -8.75 -41.11
CA ALA A 233 -17.27 -9.26 -42.19
C ALA A 233 -18.77 -9.04 -41.87
N SER A 234 -19.65 -9.28 -42.84
CA SER A 234 -21.10 -9.18 -42.65
C SER A 234 -21.57 -10.03 -41.46
N HIS A 235 -22.12 -9.41 -40.42
CA HIS A 235 -22.78 -10.09 -39.30
C HIS A 235 -24.23 -9.59 -39.19
N ASP A 236 -25.16 -10.40 -38.68
CA ASP A 236 -26.57 -10.00 -38.48
C ASP A 236 -26.87 -9.84 -36.97
N TRP A 237 -26.17 -8.91 -36.33
CA TRP A 237 -26.36 -8.65 -34.91
C TRP A 237 -27.39 -7.55 -34.69
N ALA A 238 -28.48 -7.89 -34.01
CA ALA A 238 -29.51 -6.93 -33.66
C ALA A 238 -28.97 -5.83 -32.72
N ASP A 239 -29.47 -4.61 -32.91
CA ASP A 239 -29.21 -3.47 -32.03
C ASP A 239 -29.57 -3.78 -30.57
N GLY A 240 -28.71 -3.36 -29.64
CA GLY A 240 -28.91 -3.56 -28.21
C GLY A 240 -28.55 -4.97 -27.68
N VAL A 241 -28.10 -5.89 -28.53
CA VAL A 241 -27.54 -7.18 -28.09
C VAL A 241 -26.12 -6.97 -27.54
N THR A 242 -25.72 -7.79 -26.56
CA THR A 242 -24.36 -7.84 -26.01
C THR A 242 -23.62 -9.09 -26.52
N ARG A 243 -22.32 -8.94 -26.77
CA ARG A 243 -21.40 -10.00 -27.16
C ARG A 243 -20.20 -10.01 -26.22
N THR A 244 -19.68 -11.20 -25.93
CA THR A 244 -18.39 -11.31 -25.24
C THR A 244 -17.24 -11.07 -26.22
N ILE A 245 -16.22 -10.32 -25.81
CA ILE A 245 -14.91 -10.28 -26.45
C ILE A 245 -13.85 -10.75 -25.45
N ASP A 246 -12.98 -11.64 -25.89
CA ASP A 246 -11.82 -12.08 -25.13
C ASP A 246 -10.58 -11.39 -25.71
N LEU A 247 -9.83 -10.68 -24.87
CA LEU A 247 -8.60 -9.98 -25.21
C LEU A 247 -7.41 -10.76 -24.69
N THR A 248 -6.34 -10.82 -25.48
CA THR A 248 -5.04 -11.32 -25.07
C THR A 248 -3.97 -10.30 -25.42
N PHE A 249 -3.14 -9.93 -24.45
CA PHE A 249 -2.03 -9.01 -24.62
C PHE A 249 -0.68 -9.73 -24.52
N ASP A 250 0.34 -9.18 -25.18
CA ASP A 250 1.74 -9.59 -25.10
C ASP A 250 2.53 -8.43 -24.46
N LEU A 251 2.75 -8.50 -23.13
CA LEU A 251 3.23 -7.40 -22.27
C LEU A 251 4.51 -7.76 -21.53
#